data_AF-A0A356IVY2-F1
#
_entry.id   AF-A0A356IVY2-F1
#
_cell.length_a   1.000
_cell.length_b   1.000
_cell.length_c   1.000
_cell.angle_alpha   90.00
_cell.angle_beta   90.00
_cell.angle_gamma   90.00
#
_symmetry.space_group_name_H-M   'P 1'
#
loop_
_entity.id
_entity.type
_entity.pdbx_description
1 polymer ?
#
loop_
_entity_poly.entity_id
_entity_poly.type
_entity_poly.pdbx_seq_one_letter_code
_entity_poly.pdbx_strand_id
1 'polypeptide(L)' 'PATLSTGAVVRVPLFVNQGDVIKVDTRTGEYVSRA' A
#
# COMPACT_ATOMS: atom_id res chain seq x y z
N PRO A 1 -5.16 -0.84 7.26
CA PRO A 1 -5.56 -0.83 5.84
C PRO A 1 -5.44 0.60 5.32
N ALA A 2 -4.80 0.80 4.18
CA ALA A 2 -4.62 2.12 3.57
C ALA A 2 -5.32 2.16 2.22
N THR A 3 -5.88 3.33 1.92
CA THR A 3 -6.47 3.63 0.62
C THR A 3 -5.40 4.24 -0.26
N LEU A 4 -5.10 3.61 -1.38
CA LEU A 4 -4.21 4.13 -2.39
C LEU A 4 -4.88 5.30 -3.12
N SER A 5 -4.09 6.14 -3.81
CA SER A 5 -4.61 7.22 -4.67
C SER A 5 -5.53 6.72 -5.79
N THR A 6 -5.42 5.43 -6.13
CA THR A 6 -6.27 4.74 -7.09
C THR A 6 -7.62 4.29 -6.51
N GLY A 7 -7.86 4.47 -5.20
CA GLY A 7 -9.06 4.04 -4.50
C GLY A 7 -9.02 2.59 -3.99
N ALA A 8 -7.96 1.84 -4.31
CA ALA A 8 -7.78 0.47 -3.81
C ALA A 8 -7.42 0.46 -2.32
N VAL A 9 -8.07 -0.42 -1.55
CA VAL A 9 -7.81 -0.59 -0.11
C VAL A 9 -6.88 -1.79 0.10
N VAL A 10 -5.70 -1.54 0.64
CA VAL A 10 -4.65 -2.56 0.83
C VAL A 10 -4.19 -2.63 2.28
N ARG A 11 -3.76 -3.81 2.73
CA ARG A 11 -3.26 -3.98 4.08
C ARG A 11 -1.79 -3.55 4.13
N VAL A 12 -1.55 -2.37 4.71
CA VAL A 12 -0.20 -1.85 4.95
C VAL A 12 0.22 -2.02 6.41
N PRO A 13 1.52 -2.23 6.68
CA PRO A 13 2.07 -2.22 8.03
C PRO A 13 1.95 -0.85 8.73
N LEU A 14 2.01 -0.84 10.06
CA LEU A 14 1.85 0.35 10.91
C LEU A 14 2.98 1.39 10.77
N PHE A 15 4.08 1.06 10.11
CA PHE A 15 5.22 1.98 9.90
C PHE A 15 5.11 2.80 8.61
N VAL A 16 4.10 2.55 7.77
CA VAL A 16 3.89 3.28 6.51
C VAL A 16 3.17 4.59 6.81
N ASN A 17 3.75 5.72 6.41
CA ASN A 17 3.15 7.03 6.59
C ASN A 17 2.44 7.52 5.32
N GLN A 18 1.55 8.50 5.48
CA GLN A 18 0.89 9.13 4.35
C GLN A 18 1.92 9.92 3.51
N GLY A 19 2.04 9.57 2.23
CA GLY A 19 3.04 10.14 1.31
C GLY A 19 4.22 9.21 1.02
N ASP A 20 4.37 8.08 1.74
CA ASP A 20 5.36 7.06 1.39
C ASP A 20 4.99 6.35 0.09
N VAL A 21 5.99 6.14 -0.77
CA VAL A 21 5.84 5.36 -2.00
C VAL A 21 6.04 3.89 -1.68
N ILE A 22 4.96 3.12 -1.76
CA ILE A 22 4.96 1.69 -1.49
C ILE A 22 4.68 0.91 -2.76
N LYS A 23 5.33 -0.24 -2.91
CA LYS A 23 5.08 -1.18 -3.99
C LYS A 23 4.05 -2.19 -3.52
N VAL A 24 2.96 -2.28 -4.26
CA VAL A 24 1.81 -3.13 -3.96
C VAL A 24 1.55 -4.04 -5.15
N ASP A 25 1.22 -5.30 -4.88
CA ASP A 25 0.77 -6.23 -5.90
C ASP A 25 -0.70 -5.95 -6.22
N THR A 26 -0.99 -5.53 -7.45
CA THR A 26 -2.35 -5.18 -7.89
C THR A 26 -3.24 -6.40 -8.16
N ARG A 27 -2.67 -7.61 -8.19
CA ARG A 27 -3.42 -8.86 -8.39
C ARG A 27 -3.97 -9.40 -7.07
N THR A 28 -3.17 -9.30 -6.00
CA THR A 28 -3.56 -9.77 -4.66
C THR A 28 -3.99 -8.63 -3.72
N GLY A 29 -3.63 -7.38 -4.04
CA GLY A 29 -3.87 -6.22 -3.17
C GLY A 29 -2.93 -6.19 -1.95
N GLU A 30 -1.82 -6.92 -2.01
CA GLU A 30 -0.88 -7.04 -0.90
C GLU A 30 0.29 -6.07 -1.04
N TYR A 31 0.75 -5.57 0.10
CA TYR A 31 1.97 -4.79 0.19
C TYR A 31 3.18 -5.70 -0.10
N VAL A 32 4.04 -5.30 -1.03
CA VAL A 32 5.22 -6.08 -1.44
C VAL A 32 6.49 -5.51 -0.79
N SER A 33 6.76 -4.23 -0.98
CA SER A 33 7.98 -3.59 -0.46
C SER A 33 7.84 -2.08 -0.38
N ARG A 34 8.70 -1.45 0.44
CA ARG A 34 8.95 -0.01 0.35
C ARG A 34 9.88 0.24 -0.85
N ALA A 35 9.60 1.26 -1.64
CA ALA A 35 10.56 1.77 -2.62
C ALA A 35 11.52 2.76 -1.95
#